data_AF-A0A0F9P1H3-F1
#
_entry.id   AF-A0A0F9P1H3-F1
#
_cell.length_a   1.000
_cell.length_b   1.000
_cell.length_c   1.000
_cell.angle_alpha   90.00
_cell.angle_beta   90.00
_cell.angle_gamma   90.00
#
_symmetry.space_group_name_H-M   'P 1'
#
loop_
_entity.id
_entity.type
_entity.pdbx_description
1 polymer ?
#
loop_
_entity_poly.entity_id
_entity_poly.type
_entity_poly.pdbx_seq_one_letter_code
_entity_poly.pdbx_strand_id
1 'polypeptide(L)'
;MSKTCGDFGGHKRQDDKGPCGLDAGWKTDHPGEGKCTLHGGSVTGRPVIHGRYSVKHKQELQDKMQEFLEDPQPGNLMSELALQRAMLQDFVERLGDTVLIDVIMRKHVFDMIESISKVVERISRILNSTAITAAELQLLQMALPDLLLRYIDEPEKRLAFMGELRQLIGTPSQAHRSQITSSVSDQD
;
A
#
# COMPACT_ATOMS: atom_id res chain seq x y z
N MET A 1 -50.29 31.84 -18.30
CA MET A 1 -49.51 32.27 -17.13
C MET A 1 -48.04 32.01 -17.43
N SER A 2 -47.15 32.98 -17.21
CA SER A 2 -45.69 32.79 -17.35
C SER A 2 -45.20 31.86 -16.24
N LYS A 3 -44.32 30.90 -16.55
CA LYS A 3 -43.66 30.06 -15.55
C LYS A 3 -42.58 30.87 -14.84
N THR A 4 -42.45 30.67 -13.54
CA THR A 4 -41.46 31.36 -12.70
C THR A 4 -40.31 30.44 -12.32
N CYS A 5 -39.17 31.00 -11.95
CA CYS A 5 -38.05 30.26 -11.39
C CYS A 5 -38.45 29.46 -10.12
N GLY A 6 -39.45 29.94 -9.38
CA GLY A 6 -40.02 29.24 -8.23
C GLY A 6 -40.61 27.87 -8.56
N ASP A 7 -41.24 27.75 -9.73
CA ASP A 7 -41.84 26.50 -10.22
C ASP A 7 -40.79 25.40 -10.48
N PHE A 8 -39.51 25.81 -10.61
CA PHE A 8 -38.36 24.92 -10.78
C PHE A 8 -37.49 24.81 -9.51
N GLY A 9 -38.02 25.20 -8.34
CA GLY A 9 -37.34 25.04 -7.05
C GLY A 9 -36.26 26.10 -6.77
N GLY A 10 -36.39 27.30 -7.34
CA GLY A 10 -35.62 28.47 -6.94
C GLY A 10 -36.26 29.19 -5.74
N HIS A 11 -35.49 29.48 -4.71
CA HIS A 11 -35.97 30.16 -3.49
C HIS A 11 -35.17 31.43 -3.24
N LYS A 12 -35.85 32.51 -2.82
CA LYS A 12 -35.19 33.76 -2.43
C LYS A 12 -34.18 33.50 -1.29
N ARG A 13 -33.08 34.26 -1.25
CA ARG A 13 -32.09 34.16 -0.16
C ARG A 13 -32.48 35.01 1.05
N GLN A 14 -32.35 34.36 2.20
CA GLN A 14 -32.20 34.83 3.59
C GLN A 14 -33.36 35.53 4.34
N ASP A 15 -34.24 36.33 3.72
CA ASP A 15 -35.26 37.05 4.52
C ASP A 15 -36.72 36.67 4.18
N ASP A 16 -36.99 36.29 2.92
CA ASP A 16 -38.28 35.74 2.48
C ASP A 16 -38.10 34.27 2.12
N LYS A 17 -38.69 33.34 2.87
CA LYS A 17 -38.68 31.89 2.56
C LYS A 17 -39.58 31.50 1.36
N GLY A 18 -39.80 32.44 0.43
CA GLY A 18 -40.72 32.28 -0.70
C GLY A 18 -40.06 31.77 -1.97
N PRO A 19 -40.85 31.21 -2.90
CA PRO A 19 -40.40 30.87 -4.24
C PRO A 19 -39.90 32.12 -4.99
N CYS A 20 -38.93 31.96 -5.88
CA CYS A 20 -38.43 33.04 -6.72
C CYS A 20 -39.49 33.48 -7.73
N GLY A 21 -39.86 34.77 -7.71
CA GLY A 21 -40.85 35.36 -8.62
C GLY A 21 -40.31 35.85 -9.96
N LEU A 22 -39.03 35.62 -10.27
CA LEU A 22 -38.48 35.93 -11.60
C LEU A 22 -39.02 34.92 -12.62
N ASP A 23 -39.11 35.32 -13.89
CA ASP A 23 -39.44 34.38 -14.97
C ASP A 23 -38.47 33.19 -14.99
N ALA A 24 -38.98 32.02 -15.36
CA ALA A 24 -38.16 30.84 -15.60
C ALA A 24 -37.08 31.16 -16.66
N GLY A 25 -35.85 30.70 -16.44
CA GLY A 25 -34.73 31.01 -17.33
C GLY A 25 -34.36 32.50 -17.41
N TRP A 26 -34.75 33.34 -16.43
CA TRP A 26 -34.39 34.74 -16.46
C TRP A 26 -32.87 34.94 -16.52
N LYS A 27 -32.41 35.61 -17.59
CA LYS A 27 -31.01 35.84 -17.97
C LYS A 27 -30.19 34.56 -18.22
N THR A 28 -30.82 33.45 -18.62
CA THR A 28 -30.17 32.21 -19.06
C THR A 28 -30.27 32.04 -20.58
N ASP A 29 -29.69 30.97 -21.11
CA ASP A 29 -29.83 30.50 -22.50
C ASP A 29 -31.13 29.70 -22.75
N HIS A 30 -31.97 29.53 -21.72
CA HIS A 30 -33.24 28.79 -21.75
C HIS A 30 -34.43 29.61 -21.22
N PRO A 31 -34.79 30.74 -21.88
CA PRO A 31 -35.87 31.61 -21.40
C PRO A 31 -37.22 30.88 -21.36
N GLY A 32 -37.91 30.96 -20.22
CA GLY A 32 -39.19 30.29 -19.97
C GLY A 32 -39.09 28.88 -19.37
N GLU A 33 -37.88 28.36 -19.17
CA GLU A 33 -37.64 27.04 -18.60
C GLU A 33 -36.58 27.07 -17.49
N GLY A 34 -36.69 26.17 -16.51
CA GLY A 34 -35.66 26.00 -15.48
C GLY A 34 -35.51 27.17 -14.50
N LYS A 35 -34.44 27.09 -13.69
CA LYS A 35 -34.10 28.13 -12.71
C LYS A 35 -33.54 29.36 -13.42
N CYS A 36 -33.64 30.53 -12.81
CA CYS A 36 -33.00 31.74 -13.31
C CYS A 36 -31.49 31.75 -12.99
N THR A 37 -30.74 32.68 -13.60
CA THR A 37 -29.29 32.85 -13.36
C THR A 37 -28.92 32.97 -11.89
N LEU A 38 -29.73 33.65 -11.07
CA LEU A 38 -29.47 33.82 -9.64
C LEU A 38 -29.64 32.51 -8.83
N HIS A 39 -30.38 31.54 -9.37
CA HIS A 39 -30.62 30.24 -8.75
C HIS A 39 -29.95 29.08 -9.50
N GLY A 40 -28.88 29.37 -10.24
CA GLY A 40 -28.05 28.36 -10.91
C GLY A 40 -28.48 27.99 -12.32
N GLY A 41 -29.46 28.70 -12.91
CA GLY A 41 -29.96 28.44 -14.26
C GLY A 41 -28.92 28.56 -15.37
N SER A 42 -28.04 29.56 -15.26
CA SER A 42 -26.96 29.80 -16.24
C SER A 42 -25.67 29.03 -15.94
N VAL A 43 -25.64 28.25 -14.86
CA VAL A 43 -24.43 27.56 -14.44
C VAL A 43 -24.61 26.10 -14.81
N THR A 44 -24.16 25.72 -16.01
CA THR A 44 -23.58 24.39 -16.16
C THR A 44 -22.45 24.35 -15.14
N GLY A 45 -22.70 23.75 -13.97
CA GLY A 45 -21.85 23.87 -12.78
C GLY A 45 -20.38 23.82 -13.13
N ARG A 46 -19.57 24.75 -12.60
CA ARG A 46 -18.11 24.75 -12.83
C ARG A 46 -17.60 23.31 -12.62
N PRO A 47 -16.90 22.71 -13.59
CA PRO A 47 -16.43 21.34 -13.46
C PRO A 47 -15.77 21.16 -12.11
N VAL A 48 -16.11 20.09 -11.38
CA VAL A 48 -15.49 19.80 -10.09
C VAL A 48 -14.02 19.49 -10.35
N ILE A 49 -13.15 20.48 -10.19
CA ILE A 49 -11.71 20.38 -10.50
C ILE A 49 -10.95 19.74 -9.32
N HIS A 50 -11.49 19.87 -8.11
CA HIS A 50 -10.84 19.44 -6.87
C HIS A 50 -11.77 18.56 -6.02
N GLY A 51 -11.17 17.74 -5.15
CA GLY A 51 -11.89 16.90 -4.19
C GLY A 51 -12.36 15.56 -4.74
N ARG A 52 -13.04 14.79 -3.88
CA ARG A 52 -13.42 13.38 -4.08
C ARG A 52 -14.18 13.08 -5.38
N TYR A 53 -14.88 14.07 -5.93
CA TYR A 53 -15.70 13.91 -7.14
C TYR A 53 -15.03 14.46 -8.40
N SER A 54 -13.79 14.95 -8.34
CA SER A 54 -13.14 15.46 -9.54
C SER A 54 -12.81 14.32 -10.51
N VAL A 55 -13.13 14.53 -11.78
CA VAL A 55 -12.83 13.55 -12.85
C VAL A 55 -11.32 13.32 -12.94
N LYS A 56 -10.54 14.39 -12.76
CA LYS A 56 -9.08 14.34 -12.74
C LYS A 56 -8.54 13.43 -11.63
N HIS A 57 -9.06 13.55 -10.41
CA HIS A 57 -8.60 12.71 -9.30
C HIS A 57 -8.96 11.23 -9.49
N LYS A 58 -10.09 10.93 -10.14
CA LYS A 58 -10.43 9.54 -10.51
C LYS A 58 -9.44 8.98 -11.51
N GLN A 59 -9.06 9.76 -12.51
CA GLN A 59 -8.06 9.34 -13.50
C GLN A 59 -6.69 9.11 -12.84
N GLU A 60 -6.22 10.06 -12.02
CA GLU A 60 -4.96 9.92 -11.28
C GLU A 60 -4.93 8.66 -10.39
N LEU A 61 -6.06 8.30 -9.77
CA LEU A 61 -6.17 7.07 -8.99
C LEU A 61 -6.12 5.82 -9.87
N GLN A 62 -6.79 5.85 -11.02
CA GLN A 62 -6.77 4.76 -11.99
C GLN A 62 -5.36 4.54 -12.55
N ASP A 63 -4.63 5.62 -12.85
CA ASP A 63 -3.27 5.56 -13.37
C ASP A 63 -2.32 4.93 -12.33
N LYS A 64 -2.41 5.37 -11.05
CA LYS A 64 -1.63 4.76 -9.95
C LYS A 64 -1.99 3.30 -9.71
N MET A 65 -3.27 2.93 -9.82
CA MET A 65 -3.69 1.54 -9.70
C MET A 65 -3.06 0.69 -10.81
N GLN A 66 -3.04 1.20 -12.04
CA GLN A 66 -2.44 0.50 -13.18
C GLN A 66 -0.93 0.32 -12.99
N GLU A 67 -0.24 1.35 -12.49
CA GLU A 67 1.19 1.28 -12.13
C GLU A 67 1.47 0.12 -11.15
N PHE A 68 0.68 -0.01 -10.08
CA PHE A 68 0.84 -1.11 -9.12
C PHE A 68 0.47 -2.49 -9.70
N LEU A 69 -0.41 -2.57 -10.71
CA LEU A 69 -0.73 -3.83 -11.40
C LEU A 69 0.38 -4.27 -12.36
N GLU A 70 1.15 -3.32 -12.88
CA GLU A 70 2.25 -3.55 -13.82
C GLU A 70 3.60 -3.75 -13.12
N ASP A 71 3.65 -3.64 -11.79
CA ASP A 71 4.85 -3.90 -11.00
C ASP A 71 5.35 -5.35 -11.21
N PRO A 72 6.61 -5.56 -11.64
CA PRO A 72 7.18 -6.91 -11.79
C PRO A 72 7.31 -7.67 -10.46
N GLN A 73 7.20 -7.00 -9.32
CA GLN A 73 7.35 -7.57 -7.98
C GLN A 73 6.22 -7.14 -7.03
N PRO A 74 4.94 -7.45 -7.33
CA PRO A 74 3.80 -6.92 -6.56
C PRO A 74 3.72 -7.45 -5.12
N GLY A 75 4.50 -8.48 -4.78
CA GLY A 75 4.64 -9.01 -3.43
C GLY A 75 5.82 -8.44 -2.63
N ASN A 76 6.63 -7.56 -3.22
CA ASN A 76 7.79 -6.97 -2.57
C ASN A 76 7.38 -5.77 -1.72
N LEU A 77 7.05 -6.03 -0.46
CA LEU A 77 6.58 -5.01 0.49
C LEU A 77 7.71 -4.24 1.21
N MET A 78 8.96 -4.34 0.72
CA MET A 78 10.10 -3.72 1.38
C MET A 78 10.02 -2.20 1.37
N SER A 79 9.50 -1.61 0.30
CA SER A 79 9.31 -0.16 0.14
C SER A 79 8.27 0.37 1.14
N GLU A 80 7.17 -0.34 1.33
CA GLU A 80 6.12 -0.03 2.29
C GLU A 80 6.65 -0.14 3.73
N LEU A 81 7.41 -1.20 4.02
CA LEU A 81 8.04 -1.35 5.33
C LEU A 81 9.00 -0.18 5.63
N ALA A 82 9.83 0.21 4.65
CA ALA A 82 10.75 1.32 4.78
C ALA A 82 10.00 2.64 5.01
N LEU A 83 8.95 2.91 4.22
CA LEU A 83 8.11 4.09 4.36
C LEU A 83 7.44 4.15 5.74
N GLN A 84 6.83 3.05 6.20
CA GLN A 84 6.15 3.01 7.50
C GLN A 84 7.12 3.25 8.66
N ARG A 85 8.34 2.67 8.59
CA ARG A 85 9.38 2.91 9.58
C ARG A 85 9.84 4.36 9.59
N ALA A 86 10.07 4.95 8.41
CA ALA A 86 10.45 6.36 8.29
C ALA A 86 9.35 7.29 8.82
N MET A 87 8.07 7.00 8.52
CA MET A 87 6.94 7.78 9.05
C MET A 87 6.82 7.67 10.57
N LEU A 88 7.01 6.48 11.14
CA LEU A 88 7.00 6.30 12.59
C LEU A 88 8.15 7.07 13.25
N GLN A 89 9.34 7.02 12.66
CA GLN A 89 10.50 7.76 13.15
C GLN A 89 10.26 9.28 13.10
N ASP A 90 9.85 9.83 11.95
CA ASP A 90 9.52 11.26 11.81
C ASP A 90 8.41 11.68 12.79
N PHE A 91 7.41 10.82 13.01
CA PHE A 91 6.35 11.09 13.99
C PHE A 91 6.89 11.17 15.42
N VAL A 92 7.75 10.23 15.83
CA VAL A 92 8.35 10.21 17.17
C VAL A 92 9.33 11.38 17.36
N GLU A 93 10.14 11.70 16.36
CA GLU A 93 11.06 12.84 16.42
C GLU A 93 10.32 14.17 16.58
N ARG A 94 9.17 14.34 15.92
CA ARG A 94 8.32 15.55 16.05
C ARG A 94 7.67 15.71 17.41
N LEU A 95 7.52 14.63 18.19
CA LEU A 95 7.03 14.74 19.56
C LEU A 95 8.02 15.51 20.45
N GLY A 96 9.33 15.42 20.16
CA GLY A 96 10.38 16.06 20.96
C GLY A 96 10.37 15.61 22.43
N ASP A 97 11.25 16.20 23.23
CA ASP A 97 11.43 15.80 24.64
C ASP A 97 10.43 16.48 25.60
N THR A 98 9.72 17.50 25.14
CA THR A 98 8.92 18.40 26.01
C THR A 98 7.42 18.23 25.87
N VAL A 99 6.93 17.40 24.94
CA VAL A 99 5.50 17.19 24.74
C VAL A 99 5.02 16.07 25.65
N LEU A 100 4.06 16.39 26.53
CA LEU A 100 3.30 15.37 27.25
C LEU A 100 2.48 14.55 26.23
N ILE A 101 2.90 13.31 26.00
CA ILE A 101 2.22 12.39 25.11
C ILE A 101 0.86 12.02 25.71
N ASP A 102 -0.21 12.56 25.12
CA ASP A 102 -1.57 12.21 25.51
C ASP A 102 -1.91 10.74 25.14
N VAL A 103 -3.06 10.28 25.63
CA VAL A 103 -3.51 8.89 25.43
C VAL A 103 -3.76 8.58 23.94
N ILE A 104 -4.22 9.57 23.16
CA ILE A 104 -4.55 9.42 21.74
C ILE A 104 -3.28 9.26 20.92
N MET A 105 -2.28 10.12 21.14
CA MET A 105 -0.98 10.04 20.46
C MET A 105 -0.27 8.73 20.75
N ARG A 106 -0.29 8.28 22.02
CA ARG A 106 0.28 6.99 22.41
C ARG A 106 -0.39 5.83 21.68
N LYS A 107 -1.73 5.86 21.55
CA LYS A 107 -2.46 4.86 20.78
C LYS A 107 -2.03 4.85 19.31
N HIS A 108 -1.89 6.02 18.68
CA HIS A 108 -1.44 6.10 17.29
C HIS A 108 -0.05 5.49 17.08
N VAL A 109 0.90 5.73 17.98
CA VAL A 109 2.23 5.10 17.93
C VAL A 109 2.13 3.58 17.99
N PHE A 110 1.32 3.03 18.91
CA PHE A 110 1.12 1.60 19.00
C PHE A 110 0.44 1.01 17.76
N ASP A 111 -0.57 1.69 17.21
CA ASP A 111 -1.26 1.28 15.98
C ASP A 111 -0.28 1.26 14.78
N MET A 112 0.68 2.21 14.71
CA MET A 112 1.74 2.21 13.70
C MET A 112 2.72 1.05 13.86
N ILE A 113 3.16 0.76 15.10
CA ILE A 113 4.05 -0.38 15.41
C ILE A 113 3.37 -1.71 15.04
N GLU A 114 2.08 -1.85 15.35
CA GLU A 114 1.30 -3.03 14.98
C GLU A 114 1.19 -3.19 13.45
N SER A 115 0.95 -2.08 12.74
CA SER A 115 0.91 -2.07 11.27
C SER A 115 2.23 -2.55 10.65
N ILE A 116 3.37 -2.02 11.14
CA ILE A 116 4.71 -2.43 10.72
C ILE A 116 4.92 -3.94 10.96
N SER A 117 4.50 -4.44 12.12
CA SER A 117 4.68 -5.84 12.49
C SER A 117 3.92 -6.79 11.54
N LYS A 118 2.70 -6.41 11.12
CA LYS A 118 1.92 -7.16 10.12
C LYS A 118 2.59 -7.17 8.74
N VAL A 119 3.22 -6.07 8.33
CA VAL A 119 3.96 -6.02 7.06
C VAL A 119 5.19 -6.91 7.11
N VAL A 120 5.97 -6.87 8.20
CA VAL A 120 7.12 -7.75 8.42
C VAL A 120 6.70 -9.22 8.39
N GLU A 121 5.61 -9.58 9.06
CA GLU A 121 5.08 -10.94 9.05
C GLU A 121 4.72 -11.39 7.63
N ARG A 122 4.06 -10.51 6.86
CA ARG A 122 3.68 -10.81 5.47
C ARG A 122 4.91 -11.00 4.58
N ILE A 123 5.93 -10.14 4.70
CA ILE A 123 7.21 -10.29 3.99
C ILE A 123 7.85 -11.64 4.35
N SER A 124 7.90 -11.98 5.63
CA SER A 124 8.43 -13.28 6.10
C SER A 124 7.68 -14.45 5.48
N ARG A 125 6.34 -14.41 5.44
CA ARG A 125 5.52 -15.44 4.78
C ARG A 125 5.82 -15.54 3.28
N ILE A 126 5.97 -14.42 2.57
CA ILE A 126 6.30 -14.39 1.15
C ILE A 126 7.68 -15.01 0.91
N LEU A 127 8.71 -14.57 1.64
CA LEU A 127 10.06 -15.10 1.52
C LEU A 127 10.12 -16.61 1.81
N ASN A 128 9.40 -17.06 2.84
CA ASN A 128 9.31 -18.48 3.19
C ASN A 128 8.51 -19.30 2.17
N SER A 129 7.56 -18.69 1.46
CA SER A 129 6.83 -19.38 0.37
C SER A 129 7.66 -19.55 -0.90
N THR A 130 8.67 -18.69 -1.10
CA THR A 130 9.60 -18.75 -2.23
C THR A 130 10.89 -19.52 -1.93
N ALA A 131 11.13 -19.86 -0.65
CA ALA A 131 12.29 -20.63 -0.24
C ALA A 131 12.05 -22.13 -0.49
N ILE A 132 13.07 -22.84 -1.00
CA ILE A 132 13.07 -24.30 -1.01
C ILE A 132 12.89 -24.78 0.43
N THR A 133 11.81 -25.52 0.66
CA THR A 133 11.53 -26.10 1.96
C THR A 133 12.57 -27.18 2.30
N ALA A 134 12.78 -27.46 3.59
CA ALA A 134 13.68 -28.53 4.00
C ALA A 134 13.31 -29.90 3.40
N ALA A 135 12.01 -30.16 3.20
CA ALA A 135 11.49 -31.37 2.57
C ALA A 135 11.83 -31.44 1.07
N GLU A 136 11.69 -30.32 0.34
CA GLU A 136 12.10 -30.23 -1.06
C GLU A 136 13.61 -30.39 -1.22
N LEU A 137 14.40 -29.81 -0.31
CA LEU A 137 15.85 -30.02 -0.29
C LEU A 137 16.20 -31.49 -0.05
N GLN A 138 15.52 -32.16 0.90
CA GLN A 138 15.72 -33.59 1.16
C GLN A 138 15.31 -34.45 -0.04
N LEU A 139 14.20 -34.14 -0.70
CA LEU A 139 13.77 -34.81 -1.93
C LEU A 139 14.84 -34.67 -3.02
N LEU A 140 15.40 -33.46 -3.18
CA LEU A 140 16.47 -33.19 -4.14
C LEU A 140 17.73 -33.97 -3.77
N GLN A 141 18.11 -34.04 -2.49
CA GLN A 141 19.24 -34.83 -2.00
C GLN A 141 19.07 -36.34 -2.21
N MET A 142 17.85 -36.88 -2.13
CA MET A 142 17.56 -38.30 -2.37
C MET A 142 17.47 -38.64 -3.86
N ALA A 143 16.91 -37.74 -4.67
CA ALA A 143 16.74 -37.96 -6.11
C ALA A 143 18.04 -37.77 -6.90
N LEU A 144 18.94 -36.92 -6.41
CA LEU A 144 20.17 -36.56 -7.14
C LEU A 144 21.13 -37.74 -7.34
N PRO A 145 21.42 -38.61 -6.35
CA PRO A 145 22.25 -39.81 -6.56
C PRO A 145 21.68 -40.76 -7.61
N ASP A 146 20.36 -40.96 -7.64
CA ASP A 146 19.69 -41.81 -8.62
C ASP A 146 19.80 -41.25 -10.05
N LEU A 147 19.70 -39.92 -10.19
CA LEU A 147 19.95 -39.26 -11.47
C LEU A 147 21.41 -39.38 -11.91
N LEU A 148 22.37 -39.23 -10.98
CA LEU A 148 23.79 -39.41 -11.30
C LEU A 148 24.10 -40.85 -11.75
N LEU A 149 23.48 -41.85 -11.13
CA LEU A 149 23.60 -43.26 -11.55
C LEU A 149 23.09 -43.49 -12.97
N ARG A 150 22.07 -42.75 -13.41
CA ARG A 150 21.46 -42.88 -14.73
C ARG A 150 22.29 -42.23 -15.85
N TYR A 151 23.02 -41.17 -15.54
CA TYR A 151 23.66 -40.32 -16.56
C TYR A 151 25.20 -40.29 -16.49
N ILE A 152 25.82 -40.79 -15.43
CA ILE A 152 27.28 -40.86 -15.29
C ILE A 152 27.70 -42.30 -15.02
N ASP A 153 28.24 -42.96 -16.05
CA ASP A 153 28.65 -44.36 -15.95
C ASP A 153 29.89 -44.54 -15.06
N GLU A 154 30.78 -43.54 -14.99
CA GLU A 154 32.03 -43.64 -14.24
C GLU A 154 31.83 -43.43 -12.73
N PRO A 155 32.11 -44.43 -11.87
CA PRO A 155 31.88 -44.35 -10.43
C PRO A 155 32.76 -43.30 -9.74
N GLU A 156 33.98 -43.09 -10.23
CA GLU A 156 34.91 -42.11 -9.64
C GLU A 156 34.43 -40.66 -9.86
N LYS A 157 33.89 -40.36 -11.06
CA LYS A 157 33.33 -39.02 -11.34
C LYS A 157 32.07 -38.75 -10.53
N ARG A 158 31.25 -39.78 -10.27
CA ARG A 158 30.08 -39.68 -9.37
C ARG A 158 30.50 -39.30 -7.95
N LEU A 159 31.53 -39.95 -7.41
CA LEU A 159 32.05 -39.67 -6.08
C LEU A 159 32.68 -38.28 -5.97
N ALA A 160 33.46 -37.87 -6.98
CA ALA A 160 34.04 -36.53 -7.04
C ALA A 160 32.95 -35.43 -7.06
N PHE A 161 31.94 -35.58 -7.93
CA PHE A 161 30.80 -34.66 -8.01
C PHE A 161 30.08 -34.51 -6.66
N MET A 162 29.77 -35.62 -6.00
CA MET A 162 29.10 -35.60 -4.69
C MET A 162 29.97 -34.99 -3.59
N GLY A 163 31.30 -35.16 -3.68
CA GLY A 163 32.26 -34.51 -2.79
C GLY A 163 32.26 -32.99 -2.94
N GLU A 164 32.35 -32.50 -4.18
CA GLU A 164 32.32 -31.07 -4.49
C GLU A 164 30.98 -30.43 -4.10
N LEU A 165 29.86 -31.11 -4.39
CA LEU A 165 28.53 -30.63 -4.03
C LEU A 165 28.36 -30.49 -2.51
N ARG A 166 28.87 -31.44 -1.72
CA ARG A 166 28.84 -31.36 -0.26
C ARG A 166 29.69 -30.22 0.29
N GLN A 167 30.82 -29.92 -0.33
CA GLN A 167 31.65 -28.77 0.06
C GLN A 167 30.96 -27.44 -0.26
N LEU A 168 30.26 -27.35 -1.39
CA LEU A 168 29.52 -26.16 -1.81
C LEU A 168 28.27 -25.90 -0.95
N ILE A 169 27.53 -26.94 -0.58
CA ILE A 169 26.28 -26.80 0.18
C ILE A 169 26.55 -26.66 1.69
N GLY A 170 27.71 -27.13 2.17
CA GLY A 170 28.08 -27.08 3.59
C GLY A 170 27.31 -28.09 4.43
N THR A 171 28.02 -28.80 5.31
CA THR A 171 27.41 -29.55 6.41
C THR A 171 26.59 -28.58 7.28
N PRO A 172 25.37 -28.93 7.72
CA PRO A 172 24.65 -28.16 8.74
C PRO A 172 25.40 -28.29 10.07
N SER A 173 26.44 -27.48 10.24
CA SER A 173 27.32 -27.48 11.41
C SER A 173 27.31 -26.10 12.04
N GLN A 174 26.43 -25.93 13.05
CA GLN A 174 26.64 -25.13 14.26
C GLN A 174 27.26 -23.71 14.17
N ALA A 175 27.22 -23.01 13.04
CA ALA A 175 27.92 -21.73 12.91
C ALA A 175 27.16 -20.50 13.45
N HIS A 176 25.91 -20.63 13.93
CA HIS A 176 25.09 -19.47 14.30
C HIS A 176 24.85 -19.25 15.81
N ARG A 177 25.51 -20.02 16.70
CA ARG A 177 25.33 -19.89 18.17
C ARG A 177 26.48 -19.21 18.91
N SER A 178 27.62 -18.96 18.28
CA SER A 178 28.82 -18.47 18.99
C SER A 178 29.10 -16.97 18.86
N GLN A 179 28.26 -16.19 18.18
CA GLN A 179 28.48 -14.73 18.03
C GLN A 179 27.63 -13.85 18.95
N ILE A 180 26.76 -14.43 19.80
CA ILE A 180 25.90 -13.64 20.71
C ILE A 180 26.44 -13.60 22.15
N THR A 181 27.39 -14.47 22.53
CA THR A 181 27.90 -14.52 23.92
C THR A 181 29.24 -13.85 24.16
N SER A 182 29.87 -13.22 23.15
CA SER A 182 31.19 -12.59 23.31
C SER A 182 31.18 -11.06 23.38
N SER A 183 30.00 -10.41 23.45
CA SER A 183 29.90 -8.94 23.54
C SER A 183 29.27 -8.43 24.85
N VAL A 184 29.17 -9.29 25.88
CA VAL A 184 28.71 -8.90 27.23
C VAL A 184 29.73 -9.41 28.25
N SER A 185 30.96 -8.90 28.18
CA SER A 185 31.96 -9.13 29.23
C SER A 185 33.02 -8.04 29.37
N ASP A 186 32.90 -6.92 28.66
CA ASP A 186 33.82 -5.79 28.81
C ASP A 186 33.04 -4.47 28.72
N GLN A 187 32.56 -4.01 29.88
CA GLN A 187 32.39 -2.60 30.21
C GLN A 187 32.10 -2.50 31.71
N ASP A 188 33.10 -2.01 32.43
CA ASP A 188 33.02 -1.46 33.78
C ASP A 188 31.97 -0.33 33.88
#